data_AF-A0A6I8U5U5-F1
#
_entry.id   AF-A0A6I8U5U5-F1
#
_cell.length_a   1.000
_cell.length_b   1.000
_cell.length_c   1.000
_cell.angle_alpha   90.00
_cell.angle_beta   90.00
_cell.angle_gamma   90.00
#
_symmetry.space_group_name_H-M   'P 1'
#
loop_
_entity.id
_entity.type
_entity.pdbx_description
1 polymer ?
#
loop_
_entity_poly.entity_id
_entity_poly.type
_entity_poly.pdbx_seq_one_letter_code
_entity_poly.pdbx_strand_id
1 'polypeptide(L)'
;MNTADICRVCMEDDWDAFNPLFNPRVDVPVTPEVMISDCAGISVEQDDGLPGVACTECLNALREAFKIREECHKVDRKLMKIFNWIRPEFSIGRDSGHSGNH
;
A
#
# COMPACT_ATOMS: atom_id res chain seq x y z
N MET A 1 -5.88 -16.15 -19.57
CA MET A 1 -5.99 -14.68 -19.37
C MET A 1 -4.64 -14.22 -18.89
N ASN A 2 -3.99 -13.31 -19.62
CA ASN A 2 -2.70 -12.78 -19.22
C ASN A 2 -2.93 -11.76 -18.10
N THR A 3 -2.44 -12.05 -16.88
CA THR A 3 -2.61 -11.13 -15.74
C THR A 3 -1.63 -9.96 -15.79
N ALA A 4 -0.69 -9.96 -16.75
CA ALA A 4 0.26 -8.87 -16.96
C ALA A 4 -0.36 -7.62 -17.62
N ASP A 5 -1.59 -7.72 -18.14
CA ASP A 5 -2.28 -6.64 -18.85
C ASP A 5 -3.53 -6.15 -18.10
N ILE A 6 -3.66 -6.45 -16.80
CA ILE A 6 -4.80 -6.07 -15.97
C ILE A 6 -4.29 -5.33 -14.74
N CYS A 7 -4.90 -4.20 -14.39
CA CYS A 7 -4.49 -3.42 -13.24
C CYS A 7 -4.87 -4.12 -11.93
N ARG A 8 -3.89 -4.30 -11.02
CA ARG A 8 -4.13 -4.81 -9.66
C ARG A 8 -5.14 -4.01 -8.84
N VAL A 9 -5.28 -2.72 -9.14
CA VAL A 9 -6.08 -1.78 -8.33
C VAL A 9 -7.48 -1.60 -8.89
N CYS A 10 -7.62 -1.29 -10.19
CA CYS A 10 -8.91 -1.01 -10.80
C CYS A 10 -9.48 -2.16 -11.64
N MET A 11 -8.72 -3.23 -11.88
CA MET A 11 -9.11 -4.38 -12.72
C MET A 11 -9.37 -4.06 -14.20
N GLU A 12 -9.06 -2.85 -14.66
CA GLU A 12 -9.14 -2.45 -16.07
C GLU A 12 -7.87 -2.88 -16.85
N ASP A 13 -8.04 -3.17 -18.14
CA ASP A 13 -6.99 -3.57 -19.09
C ASP A 13 -6.73 -2.54 -20.22
N ASP A 14 -7.56 -1.50 -20.33
CA ASP A 14 -7.45 -0.43 -21.35
C ASP A 14 -6.49 0.69 -20.90
N TRP A 15 -5.20 0.35 -20.73
CA TRP A 15 -4.16 1.31 -20.36
C TRP A 15 -2.92 1.20 -21.24
N ASP A 16 -2.34 2.36 -21.58
CA ASP A 16 -1.10 2.43 -22.37
C ASP A 16 0.11 1.79 -21.69
N ALA A 17 0.12 1.76 -20.35
CA ALA A 17 1.25 1.28 -19.58
C ALA A 17 0.87 0.70 -18.22
N PHE A 18 1.45 -0.47 -17.94
CA PHE A 18 1.43 -1.16 -16.65
C PHE A 18 2.83 -1.14 -16.04
N ASN A 19 2.92 -1.02 -14.72
CA ASN A 19 4.19 -0.99 -14.01
C ASN A 19 4.22 -2.06 -12.91
N PRO A 20 5.39 -2.71 -12.69
CA PRO A 20 5.54 -3.71 -11.63
C PRO A 20 5.26 -3.14 -10.24
N LEU A 21 4.63 -3.95 -9.38
CA LEU A 21 4.36 -3.59 -8.00
C LEU A 21 5.56 -3.77 -7.06
N PHE A 22 6.44 -4.72 -7.36
CA PHE A 22 7.51 -5.16 -6.46
C PHE A 22 8.89 -4.60 -6.81
N ASN A 23 8.97 -3.63 -7.73
CA ASN A 23 10.25 -3.04 -8.15
C ASN A 23 10.28 -1.54 -7.82
N PRO A 24 11.18 -1.09 -6.92
CA PRO A 24 11.27 0.31 -6.57
C PRO A 24 11.78 1.12 -7.77
N ARG A 25 11.29 2.34 -7.91
CA ARG A 25 11.87 3.27 -8.88
C ARG A 25 12.98 4.06 -8.20
N VAL A 26 13.97 4.51 -8.97
CA VAL A 26 15.12 5.27 -8.45
C VAL A 26 14.68 6.55 -7.71
N ASP A 27 13.58 7.15 -8.16
CA ASP A 27 12.99 8.37 -7.61
C ASP A 27 12.00 8.12 -6.46
N VAL A 28 11.52 6.88 -6.29
CA VAL A 28 10.53 6.54 -5.25
C VAL A 28 10.99 5.25 -4.53
N PRO A 29 11.61 5.37 -3.34
CA PRO A 29 12.19 4.24 -2.63
C PRO A 29 11.15 3.28 -2.04
N VAL A 30 9.88 3.68 -2.02
CA VAL A 30 8.75 2.85 -1.58
C VAL A 30 8.09 2.23 -2.80
N THR A 31 7.93 0.92 -2.76
CA THR A 31 7.35 0.12 -3.81
C THR A 31 5.81 0.20 -3.78
N PRO A 32 5.12 0.08 -4.94
CA PRO A 32 3.66 0.21 -5.01
C PRO A 32 2.82 -0.76 -4.15
N GLU A 33 3.23 -2.02 -4.01
CA GLU A 33 2.68 -3.01 -3.06
C GLU A 33 2.68 -2.49 -1.61
N VAL A 34 3.75 -1.83 -1.16
CA VAL A 34 3.83 -1.22 0.18
C VAL A 34 2.84 -0.08 0.27
N MET A 35 2.71 0.75 -0.76
CA MET A 35 1.70 1.83 -0.78
C MET A 35 0.28 1.27 -0.68
N ILE A 36 -0.04 0.18 -1.40
CA ILE A 36 -1.35 -0.49 -1.32
C ILE A 36 -1.60 -0.98 0.11
N SER A 37 -0.64 -1.68 0.70
CA SER A 37 -0.76 -2.18 2.08
C SER A 37 -0.98 -1.04 3.08
N ASP A 38 -0.15 0.00 3.00
CA ASP A 38 -0.17 1.10 3.96
C ASP A 38 -1.38 2.02 3.84
N CYS A 39 -1.89 2.23 2.62
CA CYS A 39 -3.01 3.14 2.36
C CYS A 39 -4.37 2.43 2.36
N ALA A 40 -4.45 1.17 1.92
CA ALA A 40 -5.71 0.43 1.80
C ALA A 40 -5.89 -0.68 2.85
N GLY A 41 -4.84 -1.06 3.59
CA GLY A 41 -4.90 -2.16 4.55
C GLY A 41 -5.02 -3.54 3.91
N ILE A 42 -4.57 -3.68 2.67
CA ILE A 42 -4.64 -4.92 1.88
C ILE A 42 -3.23 -5.48 1.70
N SER A 43 -2.99 -6.71 2.16
CA SER A 43 -1.71 -7.40 1.91
C SER A 43 -1.57 -7.70 0.41
N VAL A 44 -0.40 -7.39 -0.15
CA VAL A 44 -0.05 -7.70 -1.53
C VAL A 44 1.26 -8.46 -1.50
N GLU A 45 1.22 -9.72 -1.94
CA GLU A 45 2.35 -10.64 -1.89
C GLU A 45 2.81 -10.99 -3.29
N GLN A 46 4.12 -11.20 -3.43
CA GLN A 46 4.66 -11.74 -4.67
C GLN A 46 4.11 -13.16 -4.85
N ASP A 47 3.64 -13.47 -6.06
CA ASP A 47 3.08 -14.78 -6.44
C ASP A 47 1.75 -15.18 -5.77
N ASP A 48 0.92 -14.21 -5.36
CA ASP A 48 -0.44 -14.44 -4.82
C ASP A 48 -1.49 -14.90 -5.86
N GLY A 49 -1.07 -15.13 -7.10
CA GLY A 49 -1.93 -15.54 -8.23
C GLY A 49 -2.71 -14.40 -8.88
N LEU A 50 -2.43 -13.15 -8.51
CA LEU A 50 -3.15 -11.97 -8.97
C LEU A 50 -2.22 -11.04 -9.78
N PRO A 51 -2.72 -9.94 -10.39
CA PRO A 51 -1.88 -9.09 -11.23
C PRO A 51 -0.70 -8.47 -10.47
N GLY A 52 0.54 -8.73 -10.93
CA GLY A 52 1.77 -8.16 -10.38
C GLY A 52 2.08 -6.74 -10.87
N VAL A 53 1.11 -6.08 -11.50
CA VAL A 53 1.25 -4.77 -12.12
C VAL A 53 0.07 -3.84 -11.80
N ALA A 54 0.29 -2.54 -11.88
CA ALA A 54 -0.77 -1.53 -11.84
C ALA A 54 -0.63 -0.51 -12.96
N CYS A 55 -1.76 0.03 -13.43
CA CYS A 55 -1.77 1.10 -14.40
C CYS A 55 -1.21 2.40 -13.82
N THR A 56 -0.76 3.29 -14.69
CA THR A 56 -0.12 4.56 -14.29
C THR A 56 -1.04 5.45 -13.45
N GLU A 57 -2.34 5.51 -13.74
CA GLU A 57 -3.29 6.33 -12.98
C GLU A 57 -3.46 5.87 -11.54
N CYS A 58 -3.66 4.57 -11.32
CA CYS A 58 -3.74 4.02 -9.96
C CYS A 58 -2.44 4.25 -9.18
N LEU A 59 -1.27 4.16 -9.84
CA LEU A 59 0.01 4.43 -9.19
C LEU A 59 0.20 5.91 -8.83
N ASN A 60 -0.25 6.83 -9.68
CA ASN A 60 -0.23 8.26 -9.35
C ASN A 60 -1.13 8.56 -8.15
N ALA A 61 -2.35 8.03 -8.15
CA ALA A 61 -3.27 8.17 -7.02
C ALA A 61 -2.70 7.56 -5.72
N LEU A 62 -2.09 6.37 -5.80
CA LEU A 62 -1.43 5.73 -4.65
C LEU A 62 -0.28 6.56 -4.09
N ARG A 63 0.56 7.16 -4.95
CA ARG A 63 1.65 8.03 -4.51
C ARG A 63 1.14 9.24 -3.75
N GLU A 64 0.09 9.90 -4.25
CA GLU A 64 -0.51 11.04 -3.57
C GLU A 64 -1.16 10.63 -2.24
N ALA A 65 -1.89 9.51 -2.21
CA ALA A 65 -2.45 8.96 -0.98
C ALA A 65 -1.36 8.62 0.06
N PHE A 66 -0.24 8.05 -0.39
CA PHE A 66 0.89 7.70 0.48
C PHE A 66 1.55 8.95 1.08
N LYS A 67 1.80 9.99 0.27
CA LYS A 67 2.31 11.28 0.76
C LYS A 67 1.39 11.91 1.81
N ILE A 68 0.08 11.92 1.55
CA ILE A 68 -0.91 12.43 2.51
C ILE A 68 -0.86 11.63 3.81
N ARG A 69 -0.82 10.29 3.71
CA ARG A 69 -0.68 9.41 4.88
C ARG A 69 0.57 9.76 5.69
N GLU A 70 1.73 9.86 5.06
CA GLU A 70 2.99 10.21 5.76
C GLU A 70 2.92 11.56 6.47
N GLU A 71 2.33 12.58 5.83
CA GLU A 71 2.13 13.89 6.46
C GLU A 71 1.15 13.83 7.63
N CYS A 72 0.04 13.08 7.52
CA CYS A 72 -0.87 12.83 8.63
C CYS A 72 -0.16 12.18 9.81
N HIS A 73 0.64 11.13 9.58
CA HIS A 73 1.43 10.46 10.62
C HIS A 73 2.45 11.40 11.28
N LYS A 74 3.12 12.24 10.49
CA LYS A 74 4.09 13.21 10.97
C LYS A 74 3.44 14.32 11.79
N VAL A 75 2.29 14.83 11.36
CA VAL A 75 1.52 15.86 12.07
C VAL A 75 0.92 15.28 13.34
N ASP A 76 0.32 14.10 13.30
CA ASP A 76 -0.23 13.42 14.48
C ASP A 76 0.83 13.27 15.57
N ARG A 77 2.02 12.74 15.24
CA ARG A 77 3.14 12.65 16.20
C ARG A 77 3.55 14.00 16.79
N LYS A 78 3.50 15.08 16.02
CA LYS A 78 3.81 16.43 16.51
C LYS A 78 2.72 16.94 17.44
N LEU A 79 1.45 16.78 17.07
CA LEU A 79 0.31 17.20 17.89
C LEU A 79 0.30 16.46 19.22
N MET A 80 0.54 15.14 19.23
CA MET A 80 0.61 14.36 20.47
C MET A 80 1.67 14.91 21.44
N LYS A 81 2.84 15.32 20.92
CA LYS A 81 3.91 15.94 21.74
C LYS A 81 3.51 17.33 22.26
N ILE A 82 2.87 18.16 21.44
CA ILE A 82 2.44 19.51 21.84
C ILE A 82 1.38 19.45 22.95
N PHE A 83 0.43 18.52 22.83
CA PHE A 83 -0.67 18.38 23.79
C PHE A 83 -0.37 17.44 24.96
N ASN A 84 0.83 16.85 25.01
CA ASN A 84 1.20 15.81 25.97
C ASN A 84 0.16 14.68 26.04
N TRP A 85 -0.40 14.31 24.88
CA TRP A 85 -1.41 13.27 24.77
C TRP A 85 -0.75 11.90 24.74
N ILE A 86 -1.19 11.05 25.66
CA ILE A 86 -0.90 9.62 25.63
C ILE A 86 -2.02 8.99 24.82
N ARG A 87 -1.70 8.44 23.64
CA ARG A 87 -2.68 7.63 22.90
C ARG A 87 -2.99 6.39 23.77
N PRO A 88 -4.26 6.14 24.16
CA PRO A 88 -4.61 4.82 24.66
C PRO A 88 -4.29 3.82 23.54
N GLU A 89 -3.66 2.69 23.89
CA GLU A 89 -3.38 1.62 22.93
C GLU A 89 -4.70 1.16 22.31
N PHE A 90 -4.98 1.64 21.10
CA PHE A 90 -6.03 1.06 20.29
C PHE A 90 -5.45 -0.24 19.73
N SER A 91 -5.80 -1.36 20.36
CA SER A 91 -5.51 -2.69 19.87
C SER A 91 -6.24 -2.88 18.53
N ILE A 92 -5.63 -2.41 17.44
CA ILE A 92 -5.96 -2.88 16.10
C ILE A 92 -5.54 -4.34 16.11
N GLY A 93 -6.53 -5.23 16.15
CA GLY A 93 -6.34 -6.66 15.95
C GLY A 93 -5.60 -6.88 14.65
N ARG A 94 -4.29 -7.07 14.73
CA ARG A 94 -3.58 -7.91 13.78
C ARG A 94 -4.07 -9.31 14.10
N ASP A 95 -5.12 -9.75 13.43
CA ASP A 95 -5.41 -11.17 13.28
C ASP A 95 -4.28 -11.76 12.44
N SER A 96 -3.13 -11.96 13.08
CA SER A 96 -2.14 -12.93 12.66
C SER A 96 -2.77 -14.30 12.84
N GLY A 97 -3.54 -14.72 11.82
CA GLY A 97 -3.83 -16.12 11.58
C GLY A 97 -2.53 -16.85 11.25
N HIS A 98 -1.81 -17.28 12.29
CA HIS A 98 -0.92 -18.42 12.24
C HIS A 98 -1.15 -19.22 13.52
N SER A 99 -2.22 -20.00 13.50
CA SER A 99 -2.37 -21.18 14.32
C SER A 99 -2.09 -22.38 13.43
N GLY A 100 -1.13 -23.22 13.83
CA GLY A 100 -0.92 -24.52 13.19
C GLY A 100 0.49 -25.06 13.33
N ASN A 101 0.87 -25.49 14.54
CA ASN A 101 1.83 -26.59 14.69
C ASN A 101 1.32 -27.79 13.87
N HIS A 102 2.18 -28.41 13.07
CA HIS A 102 2.42 -29.85 12.99
C HIS A 102 3.85 -30.08 12.49
#